data_AF-A0A2M8GI90-F1
#
_entry.id   AF-A0A2M8GI90-F1
#
_cell.length_a   1.000
_cell.length_b   1.000
_cell.length_c   1.000
_cell.angle_alpha   90.00
_cell.angle_beta   90.00
_cell.angle_gamma   90.00
#
_symmetry.space_group_name_H-M   'P 1'
#
loop_
_entity.id
_entity.type
_entity.pdbx_description
1 polymer ?
#
loop_
_entity_poly.entity_id
_entity_poly.type
_entity_poly.pdbx_seq_one_letter_code
_entity_poly.pdbx_strand_id
1 'polypeptide(L)'
;MLIGLSFVFATLSAIIYLRRKKGLSIGGIRENLGYLGILYGTTLIVNLLLFLVIFPAVANSKVDRNLMVLGSGENSKTLNLQVKIPCSGHAPLIIEELGKEKGVIKSKFVFPDIFEVSYDPQKTDLEKILQAEIFKSFPVSLKE
;
A
#
# COMPACT_ATOMS: atom_id res chain seq x y z
N MET A 1 9.00 -5.95 2.29
CA MET A 1 10.46 -5.70 2.14
C MET A 1 10.96 -4.44 2.84
N LEU A 2 10.29 -3.28 2.67
CA LEU A 2 10.74 -2.00 3.27
C LEU A 2 10.97 -2.06 4.79
N ILE A 3 10.07 -2.69 5.55
CA ILE A 3 10.20 -2.81 7.01
C ILE A 3 11.51 -3.54 7.38
N GLY A 4 11.76 -4.71 6.79
CA GLY A 4 12.97 -5.50 7.08
C GLY A 4 14.25 -4.73 6.77
N LEU A 5 14.31 -4.03 5.64
CA LEU A 5 15.47 -3.21 5.27
C LEU A 5 15.66 -2.02 6.23
N SER A 6 14.57 -1.37 6.65
CA SER A 6 14.60 -0.29 7.65
C SER A 6 15.19 -0.76 8.97
N PHE A 7 14.79 -1.95 9.42
CA PHE A 7 15.33 -2.55 10.64
C PHE A 7 16.81 -2.89 10.51
N VAL A 8 17.26 -3.44 9.37
CA VAL A 8 18.70 -3.70 9.14
C VAL A 8 19.51 -2.41 9.26
N PHE A 9 19.07 -1.30 8.67
CA PHE A 9 19.75 -0.01 8.79
C PHE A 9 19.70 0.57 10.21
N ALA A 10 18.57 0.43 10.91
CA ALA A 10 18.46 0.83 12.32
C ALA A 10 19.41 0.00 13.20
N THR A 11 19.52 -1.31 12.96
CA THR A 11 20.42 -2.20 13.70
C THR A 11 21.88 -1.89 13.41
N LEU A 12 22.26 -1.65 12.15
CA LEU A 12 23.60 -1.21 11.79
C LEU A 12 23.96 0.12 12.48
N SER A 13 23.03 1.08 12.46
CA SER A 13 23.23 2.39 13.10
C SER A 13 23.40 2.26 14.62
N ALA A 14 22.57 1.42 15.26
CA ALA A 14 22.67 1.11 16.68
C ALA A 14 24.02 0.45 17.04
N ILE A 15 24.47 -0.53 16.26
CA ILE A 15 25.75 -1.22 16.46
C ILE A 15 26.91 -0.23 16.31
N ILE A 16 26.91 0.60 15.27
CA ILE A 16 27.97 1.61 15.05
C ILE A 16 28.00 2.61 16.20
N TYR A 17 26.84 3.07 16.67
CA TYR A 17 26.72 4.01 17.78
C TYR A 17 27.30 3.43 19.09
N LEU A 18 26.86 2.23 19.48
CA LEU A 18 27.34 1.56 20.69
C LEU A 18 28.83 1.21 20.61
N ARG A 19 29.31 0.82 19.42
CA ARG A 19 30.74 0.55 19.19
C ARG A 19 31.59 1.81 19.37
N ARG A 20 31.14 2.98 18.88
CA ARG A 20 31.85 4.26 19.08
C ARG A 20 31.91 4.68 20.56
N LYS A 21 30.88 4.37 21.34
CA LYS A 21 30.86 4.61 22.80
C LYS A 21 31.54 3.52 23.64
N LYS A 22 32.13 2.48 23.02
CA LYS A 22 32.67 1.28 23.70
C LYS A 22 31.65 0.58 24.61
N GLY A 23 30.36 0.74 24.32
CA GLY A 23 29.23 0.30 25.14
C GLY A 23 28.44 -0.86 24.52
N LEU A 24 29.12 -1.83 23.88
CA LEU A 24 28.47 -3.03 23.33
C LEU A 24 27.98 -4.02 24.41
N SER A 25 28.15 -3.68 25.69
CA SER A 25 27.65 -4.46 26.83
C SER A 25 26.18 -4.16 27.11
N ILE A 26 25.54 -5.06 27.86
CA ILE A 26 24.16 -4.89 28.36
C ILE A 26 24.01 -3.59 29.18
N GLY A 27 25.08 -3.16 29.87
CA GLY A 27 25.13 -1.88 30.56
C GLY A 27 25.08 -0.68 29.60
N GLY A 28 25.86 -0.73 28.51
CA GLY A 28 25.86 0.33 27.48
C GLY A 28 24.55 0.43 26.70
N ILE A 29 23.83 -0.69 26.52
CA ILE A 29 22.46 -0.68 25.98
C ILE A 29 21.52 0.07 26.93
N ARG A 30 21.57 -0.23 28.24
CA ARG A 30 20.75 0.44 29.26
C ARG A 30 21.00 1.93 29.34
N GLU A 31 22.27 2.34 29.30
CA GLU A 31 22.66 3.76 29.34
C GLU A 31 22.21 4.54 28.09
N ASN A 32 22.00 3.86 26.96
CA ASN A 32 21.61 4.50 25.69
C ASN A 32 20.20 4.07 25.22
N LEU A 33 19.35 3.59 26.13
CA LEU A 33 17.96 3.19 25.85
C LEU A 33 17.14 4.31 25.21
N GLY A 34 17.38 5.57 25.58
CA GLY A 34 16.71 6.72 24.96
C GLY A 34 17.03 6.83 23.46
N TYR A 35 18.31 6.69 23.09
CA TYR A 35 18.72 6.74 21.68
C TYR A 35 18.16 5.55 20.88
N LEU A 36 18.31 4.33 21.41
CA LEU A 36 17.79 3.12 20.77
C LEU A 36 16.26 3.18 20.63
N GLY A 37 15.57 3.65 21.67
CA GLY A 37 14.12 3.83 21.67
C GLY A 37 13.66 4.84 20.63
N ILE A 38 14.32 6.00 20.51
CA ILE A 38 14.03 6.98 19.46
C ILE A 38 14.32 6.39 18.08
N LEU A 39 15.46 5.71 17.89
CA LEU A 39 15.88 5.15 16.60
C LEU A 39 14.88 4.09 16.08
N TYR A 40 14.56 3.09 16.89
CA TYR A 40 13.60 2.06 16.50
C TYR A 40 12.16 2.56 16.51
N GLY A 41 11.82 3.44 17.47
CA GLY A 41 10.50 4.05 17.56
C GLY A 41 10.16 4.89 16.33
N THR A 42 11.05 5.79 15.92
CA THR A 42 10.87 6.57 14.69
C THR A 42 10.80 5.67 13.45
N THR A 43 11.66 4.64 13.37
CA THR A 43 11.63 3.67 12.27
C THR A 43 10.26 2.98 12.17
N LEU A 44 9.70 2.54 13.30
CA LEU A 44 8.40 1.87 13.35
C LEU A 44 7.25 2.84 13.01
N ILE A 45 7.25 4.04 13.62
CA ILE A 45 6.22 5.05 13.41
C ILE A 45 6.16 5.49 11.95
N VAL A 46 7.32 5.78 11.35
CA VAL A 46 7.39 6.21 9.94
C VAL A 46 6.89 5.11 9.01
N ASN A 47 7.30 3.86 9.22
CA ASN A 47 6.79 2.73 8.44
C ASN A 47 5.27 2.60 8.59
N LEU A 48 4.76 2.67 9.82
CA LEU A 48 3.33 2.52 10.08
C LEU A 48 2.50 3.65 9.44
N LEU A 49 2.98 4.90 9.54
CA LEU A 49 2.38 6.07 8.93
C LEU A 49 2.35 5.94 7.40
N LEU A 50 3.42 5.43 6.79
CA LEU A 50 3.46 5.17 5.35
C LEU A 50 2.42 4.12 4.93
N PHE A 51 2.37 2.98 5.64
CA PHE A 51 1.50 1.86 5.25
C PHE A 51 0.01 2.13 5.48
N LEU A 52 -0.35 2.83 6.57
CA LEU A 52 -1.75 3.05 6.96
C LEU A 52 -2.34 4.34 6.43
N VAL A 53 -1.52 5.38 6.21
CA VAL A 53 -2.04 6.71 5.88
C VAL A 53 -1.58 7.13 4.50
N ILE A 54 -0.27 7.20 4.25
CA ILE A 54 0.25 7.78 3.01
C ILE A 54 -0.08 6.90 1.80
N PHE A 55 0.21 5.61 1.83
CA PHE A 55 -0.04 4.75 0.67
C PHE A 55 -1.53 4.64 0.33
N PRO A 56 -2.46 4.43 1.28
CA PRO A 56 -3.88 4.45 0.98
C PRO A 56 -4.37 5.81 0.45
N ALA A 57 -3.87 6.92 0.99
CA ALA A 57 -4.24 8.26 0.51
C ALA A 57 -3.76 8.50 -0.92
N VAL A 58 -2.50 8.16 -1.24
CA VAL A 58 -1.92 8.32 -2.58
C VAL A 58 -2.59 7.39 -3.60
N ALA A 59 -2.91 6.16 -3.19
CA ALA A 59 -3.63 5.21 -4.04
C ALA A 59 -5.01 5.78 -4.44
N ASN A 60 -5.72 6.38 -3.48
CA ASN A 60 -7.07 6.88 -3.70
C ASN A 60 -7.15 8.31 -4.27
N SER A 61 -6.07 9.11 -4.25
CA SER A 61 -6.10 10.49 -4.74
C SER A 61 -6.10 10.63 -6.26
N LYS A 62 -5.62 9.60 -6.99
CA LYS A 62 -5.63 9.59 -8.46
C LYS A 62 -7.00 9.31 -9.08
N VAL A 63 -7.94 8.87 -8.25
CA VAL A 63 -9.28 8.41 -8.64
C VAL A 63 -10.20 9.56 -9.06
N ASP A 64 -9.91 10.80 -8.65
CA ASP A 64 -10.75 11.97 -8.97
C ASP A 64 -10.64 12.48 -10.41
N ARG A 65 -9.64 12.04 -11.20
CA ARG A 65 -9.46 12.59 -12.56
C ARG A 65 -10.52 12.13 -13.57
N ASN A 66 -11.23 11.04 -13.30
CA ASN A 66 -12.27 10.52 -14.21
C ASN A 66 -13.71 10.88 -13.79
N LEU A 67 -13.90 11.45 -12.60
CA LEU A 67 -15.23 11.77 -12.06
C LEU A 67 -15.86 13.02 -12.66
N MET A 68 -15.09 13.87 -13.36
CA MET A 68 -15.62 15.09 -13.99
C MET A 68 -16.19 14.86 -15.40
N VAL A 69 -16.03 13.67 -16.00
CA VAL A 69 -16.42 13.40 -17.40
C VAL A 69 -17.58 12.41 -17.54
N LEU A 70 -17.92 11.63 -16.50
CA LEU A 70 -19.02 10.69 -16.54
C LEU A 70 -20.03 11.04 -15.46
N GLY A 71 -21.07 11.78 -15.88
CA GLY A 71 -22.20 12.13 -15.04
C GLY A 71 -22.80 10.90 -14.33
N SER A 72 -23.34 11.15 -13.14
CA SER A 72 -24.08 10.22 -12.29
C SER A 72 -24.95 9.26 -13.10
N GLY A 73 -24.39 8.08 -13.40
CA GLY A 73 -25.12 6.99 -14.03
C GLY A 73 -25.62 6.04 -12.95
N GLU A 74 -26.94 6.01 -12.75
CA GLU A 74 -27.67 5.12 -11.82
C GLU A 74 -27.50 3.61 -12.12
N ASN A 75 -26.62 3.22 -13.04
CA ASN A 75 -26.36 1.83 -13.46
C ASN A 75 -24.90 1.39 -13.26
N SER A 76 -24.19 1.96 -12.29
CA SER A 76 -22.87 1.45 -11.92
C SER A 76 -22.97 0.23 -10.99
N LYS A 77 -22.21 -0.82 -11.29
CA LYS A 77 -22.05 -1.97 -10.38
C LYS A 77 -20.73 -1.85 -9.65
N THR A 78 -20.72 -2.21 -8.38
CA THR A 78 -19.50 -2.25 -7.56
C THR A 78 -19.11 -3.69 -7.29
N LEU A 79 -17.83 -4.00 -7.42
CA LEU A 79 -17.24 -5.29 -7.05
C LEU A 79 -16.06 -5.10 -6.10
N ASN A 80 -15.86 -6.08 -5.22
CA ASN A 80 -14.70 -6.12 -4.34
C ASN A 80 -13.71 -7.17 -4.85
N LEU A 81 -12.55 -6.70 -5.29
CA LEU A 81 -11.43 -7.53 -5.72
C LEU A 81 -10.42 -7.66 -4.60
N GLN A 82 -10.14 -8.88 -4.17
CA GLN A 82 -9.00 -9.15 -3.30
C GLN A 82 -7.78 -9.46 -4.17
N VAL A 83 -6.75 -8.61 -4.10
CA VAL A 83 -5.55 -8.73 -4.94
C VAL A 83 -4.36 -9.01 -4.05
N LYS A 84 -3.65 -10.09 -4.33
CA LYS A 84 -2.44 -10.48 -3.57
C LYS A 84 -1.28 -9.55 -3.89
N ILE A 85 -1.25 -8.38 -3.25
CA ILE A 85 -0.16 -7.43 -3.32
C ILE A 85 0.84 -7.67 -2.17
N PRO A 86 2.16 -7.52 -2.41
CA PRO A 86 3.18 -7.77 -1.38
C PRO A 86 3.21 -6.68 -0.29
N CYS A 87 2.72 -5.47 -0.59
CA CYS A 87 2.44 -4.43 0.40
C CYS A 87 1.56 -3.31 -0.21
N SER A 88 0.93 -2.48 0.63
CA SER A 88 0.04 -1.38 0.19
C SER A 88 0.72 -0.33 -0.70
N GLY A 89 2.06 -0.26 -0.72
CA GLY A 89 2.81 0.56 -1.68
C GLY A 89 2.59 0.17 -3.14
N HIS A 90 2.07 -1.03 -3.43
CA HIS A 90 1.73 -1.47 -4.79
C HIS A 90 0.28 -1.14 -5.19
N ALA A 91 -0.56 -0.70 -4.25
CA ALA A 91 -1.96 -0.38 -4.52
C ALA A 91 -2.15 0.73 -5.57
N PRO A 92 -1.35 1.81 -5.62
CA PRO A 92 -1.46 2.81 -6.68
C PRO A 92 -1.30 2.23 -8.09
N LEU A 93 -0.40 1.26 -8.27
CA LEU A 93 -0.19 0.62 -9.58
C LEU A 93 -1.44 -0.14 -10.04
N ILE A 94 -2.06 -0.91 -9.13
CA ILE A 94 -3.30 -1.63 -9.44
C ILE A 94 -4.43 -0.65 -9.81
N ILE A 95 -4.58 0.43 -9.03
CA ILE A 95 -5.60 1.47 -9.30
C ILE A 95 -5.38 2.13 -10.66
N GLU A 96 -4.13 2.45 -11.01
CA GLU A 96 -3.78 3.06 -12.29
C GLU A 96 -4.07 2.13 -13.46
N GLU A 97 -3.73 0.85 -13.36
CA GLU A 97 -4.03 -0.11 -14.43
C GLU A 97 -5.53 -0.35 -14.57
N LEU A 98 -6.27 -0.50 -13.46
CA LEU A 98 -7.73 -0.61 -13.49
C LEU A 98 -8.40 0.65 -14.08
N GLY A 99 -7.83 1.83 -13.83
CA GLY A 99 -8.33 3.09 -14.40
C GLY A 99 -8.11 3.25 -15.89
N LYS A 100 -7.25 2.42 -16.53
CA LYS A 100 -7.07 2.40 -17.99
C LYS A 100 -8.13 1.58 -18.70
N GLU A 101 -8.81 0.67 -18.00
CA GLU A 101 -9.83 -0.18 -18.61
C GLU A 101 -11.08 0.61 -18.96
N LYS A 102 -11.50 0.49 -20.23
CA LYS A 102 -12.68 1.20 -20.74
C LYS A 102 -13.93 0.63 -20.08
N GLY A 103 -14.59 1.44 -19.27
CA GLY A 103 -15.81 1.06 -18.54
C GLY A 103 -15.62 0.99 -17.02
N VAL A 104 -14.39 1.04 -16.52
CA VAL A 104 -14.14 1.27 -15.09
C VAL A 104 -14.34 2.75 -14.79
N ILE A 105 -15.26 3.03 -13.86
CA ILE A 105 -15.64 4.38 -13.45
C ILE A 105 -14.76 4.83 -12.28
N LYS A 106 -14.63 3.95 -11.28
CA LYS A 106 -13.93 4.25 -10.03
C LYS A 106 -13.21 3.00 -9.54
N SER A 107 -12.02 3.18 -8.99
CA SER A 107 -11.31 2.13 -8.25
C SER A 107 -10.84 2.72 -6.93
N LYS A 108 -11.00 2.00 -5.82
CA LYS A 108 -10.64 2.46 -4.49
C LYS A 108 -9.92 1.35 -3.76
N PHE A 109 -8.77 1.66 -3.19
CA PHE A 109 -8.03 0.72 -2.35
C PHE A 109 -8.53 0.79 -0.91
N VAL A 110 -8.83 -0.38 -0.36
CA VAL A 110 -9.21 -0.63 1.02
C VAL A 110 -8.19 -1.59 1.62
N PHE A 111 -7.51 -1.14 2.67
CA PHE A 111 -6.51 -1.95 3.36
C PHE A 111 -7.14 -3.25 3.90
N PRO A 112 -6.43 -4.41 3.85
CA PRO A 112 -5.03 -4.57 3.44
C PRO A 112 -4.78 -4.83 1.96
N ASP A 113 -5.74 -5.40 1.24
CA ASP A 113 -5.54 -6.01 -0.07
C ASP A 113 -6.82 -5.99 -0.94
N ILE A 114 -7.77 -5.12 -0.61
CA ILE A 114 -9.08 -5.06 -1.26
C ILE A 114 -9.14 -3.84 -2.18
N PHE A 115 -9.71 -4.03 -3.37
CA PHE A 115 -9.94 -3.00 -4.35
C PHE A 115 -11.43 -2.98 -4.69
N GLU A 116 -12.11 -1.93 -4.28
CA GLU A 116 -13.50 -1.66 -4.63
C GLU A 116 -13.51 -1.01 -6.02
N VAL A 117 -14.08 -1.70 -7.01
CA VAL A 117 -14.13 -1.24 -8.39
C VAL A 117 -15.57 -1.02 -8.80
N SER A 118 -15.90 0.21 -9.20
CA SER A 118 -17.18 0.56 -9.79
C SER A 118 -17.03 0.62 -11.31
N TYR A 119 -17.90 -0.07 -12.03
CA TYR A 119 -17.85 -0.17 -13.49
C TYR A 119 -19.25 -0.03 -14.11
N ASP A 120 -19.26 0.31 -15.40
CA ASP A 120 -20.44 0.35 -16.25
C ASP A 120 -20.64 -1.03 -16.92
N PRO A 121 -21.67 -1.80 -16.56
CA PRO A 121 -21.94 -3.13 -17.10
C PRO A 121 -22.28 -3.11 -18.60
N GLN A 122 -22.56 -1.95 -19.19
CA GLN A 122 -22.77 -1.82 -20.64
C GLN A 122 -21.46 -1.70 -21.42
N LYS A 123 -20.35 -1.32 -20.75
CA LYS A 123 -19.05 -1.07 -21.40
C LYS A 123 -18.00 -2.14 -21.09
N THR A 124 -18.09 -2.74 -19.91
CA THR A 124 -17.19 -3.81 -19.48
C THR A 124 -17.91 -4.81 -18.58
N ASP A 125 -17.35 -6.00 -18.51
CA ASP A 125 -17.81 -7.10 -17.68
C ASP A 125 -16.72 -7.52 -16.70
N LEU A 126 -17.11 -8.38 -15.75
CA LEU A 126 -16.25 -8.85 -14.67
C LEU A 126 -15.09 -9.72 -15.19
N GLU A 127 -15.32 -10.57 -16.20
CA GLU A 127 -14.27 -11.44 -16.73
C GLU A 127 -13.18 -10.60 -17.40
N LYS A 128 -13.60 -9.59 -18.16
CA LYS A 128 -12.67 -8.65 -18.79
C LYS A 128 -11.85 -7.84 -17.78
N ILE A 129 -12.45 -7.39 -16.67
CA ILE A 129 -11.71 -6.73 -15.60
C ILE A 129 -10.66 -7.68 -14.99
N LEU A 130 -11.02 -8.94 -14.73
CA LEU A 130 -10.12 -9.94 -14.14
C LEU A 130 -8.98 -10.37 -15.10
N GLN A 131 -9.13 -10.14 -16.41
CA GLN A 131 -8.10 -10.42 -17.41
C GLN A 131 -7.06 -9.30 -17.58
N ALA A 132 -7.17 -8.20 -16.82
CA ALA A 132 -6.20 -7.11 -16.88
C ALA A 132 -4.76 -7.62 -16.68
N GLU A 133 -3.81 -7.09 -17.46
CA GLU A 133 -2.43 -7.59 -17.49
C GLU A 133 -1.75 -7.57 -16.11
N ILE A 134 -2.11 -6.60 -15.29
CA ILE A 134 -1.59 -6.45 -13.93
C ILE A 134 -1.88 -7.67 -13.05
N PHE A 135 -2.98 -8.38 -13.32
CA PHE A 135 -3.37 -9.57 -12.56
C PHE A 135 -2.58 -10.83 -12.93
N LYS A 136 -1.83 -10.82 -14.04
CA LYS A 136 -0.82 -11.86 -14.33
C LYS A 136 0.32 -11.81 -13.32
N SER A 137 0.64 -10.61 -12.82
CA SER A 137 1.69 -10.40 -11.82
C SER A 137 1.13 -10.44 -10.39
N PHE A 138 -0.11 -10.00 -10.20
CA PHE A 138 -0.78 -9.96 -8.89
C PHE A 138 -2.07 -10.77 -8.91
N PRO A 139 -2.09 -12.01 -8.39
CA PRO A 139 -3.27 -12.86 -8.40
C PRO A 139 -4.47 -12.17 -7.74
N VAL A 140 -5.62 -12.25 -8.39
CA VAL A 140 -6.88 -11.64 -7.97
C VAL A 140 -7.94 -12.70 -7.69
N SER A 141 -8.75 -12.46 -6.67
CA SER A 141 -9.95 -13.24 -6.35
C SER A 141 -11.10 -12.31 -6.04
N LEU A 142 -12.33 -12.71 -6.35
CA LEU A 142 -13.51 -11.99 -5.91
C LEU A 142 -13.70 -12.19 -4.42
N LYS A 143 -14.04 -11.09 -3.73
CA LYS A 143 -14.46 -11.13 -2.34
C LYS A 143 -15.97 -10.93 -2.29
N GLU A 144 -16.68 -11.96 -1.83
CA GLU A 144 -18.12 -11.93 -1.55
C GLU A 144 -18.46 -10.91 -0.45
#